data_AF-A0A6J4LLW9-F1
#
_entry.id   AF-A0A6J4LLW9-F1
#
_cell.length_a   1.000
_cell.length_b   1.000
_cell.length_c   1.000
_cell.angle_alpha   90.00
_cell.angle_beta   90.00
_cell.angle_gamma   90.00
#
_symmetry.space_group_name_H-M   'P 1'
#
loop_
_entity.id
_entity.type
_entity.pdbx_description
1 polymer ?
#
loop_
_entity_poly.entity_id
_entity_poly.type
_entity_poly.pdbx_seq_one_letter_code
_entity_poly.pdbx_strand_id
1 'polypeptide(L)'
;MVAENASVSTAGPVILDNNFPHHDSGLTLPQSVLTAPRRFPVARSGENTLQIAVPLLQIANLDRRAPPGYRPGGVPRAPEFNANVLAITATPSMPRIAVQCEVRGFSPAQTPIYWRLQCRHVLARHMNTGNGRYRGASEIHEDEWQGRSTAANFVLFAAPRDAAVTHDYNTEQSVMGGHAILTVAARVPGTGGWLYDYVHLRIGGTNPVRANVERYVANLLRGRDSNVVAMLRAIFVHESGYRQFLPEVQTANRAYGLRFDWPDDPANFPLAAFDFGIGLSQYTKSPTQPIGRGVAWDWRENVRASTNLFLTQKLRATYQQGRTWREWAHIAWLRYNGSGQRALNYANGLAASPEGQRVSASAVPRSIDLEALTAYIRGSGDRPAPPAWPPR
;
A
#
# COMPACT_ATOMS: atom_id res chain seq x y z
N MET A 1 -20.27 -7.43 46.95
CA MET A 1 -19.66 -6.51 45.97
C MET A 1 -20.42 -6.64 44.68
N VAL A 2 -21.20 -5.61 44.36
CA VAL A 2 -22.06 -5.54 43.18
C VAL A 2 -21.15 -5.33 41.97
N ALA A 3 -21.12 -6.30 41.06
CA ALA A 3 -20.50 -6.11 39.76
C ALA A 3 -21.41 -5.17 38.96
N GLU A 4 -20.91 -3.97 38.65
CA GLU A 4 -21.54 -3.08 37.68
C GLU A 4 -21.67 -3.83 36.35
N ASN A 5 -22.91 -4.18 36.02
CA ASN A 5 -23.30 -4.52 34.67
C ASN A 5 -23.06 -3.27 33.82
N ALA A 6 -21.92 -3.23 33.13
CA ALA A 6 -21.71 -2.31 32.02
C ALA A 6 -22.81 -2.58 31.00
N SER A 7 -23.82 -1.71 30.99
CA SER A 7 -24.93 -1.72 30.05
C SER A 7 -24.36 -1.74 28.63
N VAL A 8 -24.58 -2.85 27.93
CA VAL A 8 -24.32 -2.92 26.50
C VAL A 8 -25.34 -2.01 25.83
N SER A 9 -24.91 -0.80 25.47
CA SER A 9 -25.71 0.14 24.67
C SER A 9 -26.20 -0.58 23.42
N THR A 10 -27.53 -0.74 23.31
CA THR A 10 -28.26 -1.23 22.14
C THR A 10 -28.43 -0.16 21.06
N ALA A 11 -27.94 1.06 21.29
CA ALA A 11 -27.93 2.10 20.27
C ALA A 11 -27.01 1.66 19.11
N GLY A 12 -27.54 1.69 17.88
CA GLY A 12 -26.77 1.46 16.66
C GLY A 12 -25.59 2.42 16.53
N PRO A 13 -24.70 2.23 15.54
CA PRO A 13 -23.52 3.08 15.42
C PRO A 13 -23.92 4.54 15.16
N VAL A 14 -23.20 5.47 15.78
CA VAL A 14 -23.46 6.92 15.70
C VAL A 14 -22.28 7.61 15.03
N ILE A 15 -22.53 8.30 13.91
CA ILE A 15 -21.53 9.16 13.26
C ILE A 15 -21.51 10.50 14.01
N LEU A 16 -20.37 10.80 14.65
CA LEU A 16 -20.13 12.05 15.37
C LEU A 16 -19.80 13.21 14.43
N ASP A 17 -19.05 12.93 13.37
CA ASP A 17 -18.84 13.83 12.24
C ASP A 17 -18.52 13.04 10.96
N ASN A 18 -18.79 13.67 9.82
CA ASN A 18 -18.52 13.12 8.50
C ASN A 18 -17.38 13.89 7.80
N ASN A 19 -16.41 14.38 8.59
CA ASN A 19 -15.30 15.18 8.09
C ASN A 19 -14.06 14.30 7.91
N PHE A 20 -13.46 14.33 6.73
CA PHE A 20 -12.24 13.59 6.44
C PHE A 20 -11.07 14.58 6.33
N PRO A 21 -10.38 14.88 7.44
CA PRO A 21 -9.25 15.80 7.40
C PRO A 21 -8.21 15.25 6.41
N HIS A 22 -7.57 16.11 5.61
CA HIS A 22 -6.53 15.70 4.66
C HIS A 22 -6.98 14.79 3.51
N HIS A 23 -8.28 14.57 3.27
CA HIS A 23 -8.74 13.72 2.16
C HIS A 23 -8.24 14.18 0.77
N ASP A 24 -7.92 15.47 0.64
CA ASP A 24 -7.36 16.08 -0.57
C ASP A 24 -5.84 16.36 -0.46
N SER A 25 -5.14 15.78 0.52
CA SER A 25 -3.68 15.92 0.63
C SER A 25 -2.95 15.04 -0.40
N GLY A 26 -2.98 15.43 -1.67
CA GLY A 26 -2.27 14.75 -2.76
C GLY A 26 -0.82 15.21 -2.93
N LEU A 27 -0.19 14.82 -4.04
CA LEU A 27 1.20 15.17 -4.33
C LEU A 27 1.30 16.58 -4.93
N THR A 28 2.30 17.34 -4.48
CA THR A 28 2.67 18.63 -5.06
C THR A 28 3.49 18.41 -6.33
N LEU A 29 3.24 19.21 -7.36
CA LEU A 29 4.01 19.18 -8.59
C LEU A 29 5.42 19.76 -8.34
N PRO A 30 6.48 19.17 -8.93
CA PRO A 30 7.76 19.86 -9.00
C PRO A 30 7.59 21.12 -9.87
N GLN A 31 8.33 22.20 -9.55
CA GLN A 31 8.39 23.35 -10.44
C GLN A 31 9.03 22.92 -11.76
N SER A 32 8.24 22.83 -12.84
CA SER A 32 8.76 22.50 -14.17
C SER A 32 9.62 23.66 -14.67
N VAL A 33 10.93 23.44 -14.76
CA VAL A 33 11.84 24.32 -15.50
C VAL A 33 12.20 23.57 -16.79
N LEU A 34 11.37 23.74 -17.81
CA LEU A 34 11.59 23.17 -19.16
C LEU A 34 12.72 23.87 -19.92
N THR A 35 13.28 24.95 -19.36
CA THR A 35 14.28 25.79 -20.01
C THR A 35 15.35 26.21 -19.00
N ALA A 36 16.60 25.83 -19.26
CA ALA A 36 17.76 26.45 -18.64
C ALA A 36 17.70 28.00 -18.77
N PRO A 37 18.34 28.75 -17.86
CA PRO A 37 18.29 30.22 -17.88
C PRO A 37 18.66 30.83 -19.24
N ARG A 38 18.05 31.99 -19.53
CA ARG A 38 18.00 32.74 -20.81
C ARG A 38 19.33 33.22 -21.42
N ARG A 39 20.50 32.70 -21.05
CA ARG A 39 21.78 33.18 -21.61
C ARG A 39 22.71 32.03 -21.97
N PHE A 40 22.52 31.49 -23.18
CA PHE A 40 23.59 30.78 -23.88
C PHE A 40 24.46 31.82 -24.60
N PRO A 41 25.78 31.81 -24.43
CA PRO A 41 26.65 32.67 -25.22
C PRO A 41 26.60 32.22 -26.68
N VAL A 42 26.01 33.03 -27.56
CA VAL A 42 26.08 32.81 -29.02
C VAL A 42 27.55 33.00 -29.42
N ALA A 43 28.23 31.91 -29.77
CA ALA A 43 29.53 31.99 -30.41
C ALA A 43 29.34 32.45 -31.86
N ARG A 44 29.60 33.73 -32.14
CA ARG A 44 29.76 34.23 -33.51
C ARG A 44 31.19 33.93 -33.97
N SER A 45 31.34 32.94 -34.85
CA SER A 45 32.48 32.86 -35.76
C SER A 45 31.99 33.26 -37.14
N GLY A 46 32.79 34.03 -37.89
CA GLY A 46 32.42 34.64 -39.17
C GLY A 46 31.60 33.72 -40.08
N GLU A 47 30.46 34.24 -40.53
CA GLU A 47 29.59 33.73 -41.60
C GLU A 47 28.91 32.36 -41.44
N ASN A 48 29.11 31.61 -40.35
CA ASN A 48 28.32 30.41 -40.04
C ASN A 48 27.55 30.56 -38.72
N THR A 49 26.22 30.62 -38.81
CA THR A 49 25.35 30.65 -37.62
C THR A 49 25.40 29.28 -36.93
N LEU A 50 26.20 29.14 -35.87
CA LEU A 50 26.16 27.99 -34.96
C LEU A 50 24.83 28.03 -34.18
N GLN A 51 23.87 27.18 -34.55
CA GLN A 51 22.71 26.91 -33.71
C GLN A 51 23.18 26.19 -32.44
N ILE A 52 23.28 26.92 -31.33
CA ILE A 52 23.50 26.31 -30.03
C ILE A 52 22.19 25.63 -29.65
N ALA A 53 22.17 24.30 -29.72
CA ALA A 53 21.03 23.51 -29.31
C ALA A 53 20.76 23.77 -27.82
N VAL A 54 19.61 24.39 -27.51
CA VAL A 54 19.14 24.54 -26.13
C VAL A 54 18.94 23.14 -25.55
N PRO A 55 19.56 22.80 -24.41
CA PRO A 55 19.39 21.51 -23.79
C PRO A 55 17.92 21.24 -23.44
N LEU A 56 17.45 20.04 -23.76
CA LEU A 56 16.07 19.59 -23.53
C LEU A 56 16.10 18.22 -22.86
N LEU A 57 15.21 18.04 -21.89
CA LEU A 57 14.83 16.76 -21.30
C LEU A 57 13.31 16.72 -21.20
N GLN A 58 12.67 15.75 -21.84
CA GLN A 58 11.22 15.61 -21.81
C GLN A 58 10.81 14.13 -21.89
N ILE A 59 9.85 13.69 -21.09
CA ILE A 59 9.24 12.37 -21.21
C ILE A 59 8.31 12.37 -22.43
N ALA A 60 8.58 11.48 -23.40
CA ALA A 60 7.94 11.50 -24.70
C ALA A 60 6.84 10.43 -24.87
N ASN A 61 6.92 9.31 -24.15
CA ASN A 61 6.04 8.16 -24.35
C ASN A 61 4.90 8.01 -23.32
N LEU A 62 4.83 8.88 -22.31
CA LEU A 62 3.79 8.87 -21.28
C LEU A 62 2.87 10.08 -21.44
N ASP A 63 1.60 9.94 -21.07
CA ASP A 63 0.60 11.00 -21.17
C ASP A 63 0.94 12.15 -20.20
N ARG A 64 1.24 13.31 -20.77
CA ARG A 64 1.69 14.49 -20.02
C ARG A 64 0.53 15.33 -19.47
N ARG A 65 -0.71 14.99 -19.85
CA ARG A 65 -1.89 15.72 -19.36
C ARG A 65 -2.07 15.47 -17.87
N ALA A 66 -2.45 16.51 -17.15
CA ALA A 66 -2.93 16.36 -15.79
C ALA A 66 -4.19 15.46 -15.78
N PRO A 67 -4.40 14.66 -14.72
CA PRO A 67 -5.64 13.92 -14.57
C PRO A 67 -6.86 14.87 -14.61
N PRO A 68 -8.01 14.44 -15.16
CA PRO A 68 -9.22 15.26 -15.17
C PRO A 68 -9.56 15.77 -13.76
N GLY A 69 -9.81 17.08 -13.64
CA GLY A 69 -10.17 17.71 -12.37
C GLY A 69 -9.04 17.86 -11.35
N TYR A 70 -7.80 17.43 -11.68
CA TYR A 70 -6.66 17.57 -10.77
C TYR A 70 -6.35 19.03 -10.46
N ARG A 71 -6.09 19.30 -9.18
CA ARG A 71 -5.55 20.56 -8.69
C ARG A 71 -4.17 20.29 -8.08
N PRO A 72 -3.18 21.18 -8.23
CA PRO A 72 -1.86 21.00 -7.61
C PRO A 72 -1.98 20.71 -6.10
N GLY A 73 -1.39 19.60 -5.65
CA GLY A 73 -1.47 19.16 -4.26
C GLY A 73 -2.75 18.40 -3.89
N GLY A 74 -3.69 18.20 -4.81
CA GLY A 74 -4.95 17.47 -4.60
C GLY A 74 -4.87 15.96 -4.95
N VAL A 75 -5.85 15.18 -4.51
CA VAL A 75 -5.95 13.74 -4.82
C VAL A 75 -6.84 13.51 -6.04
N PRO A 76 -6.33 12.96 -7.16
CA PRO A 76 -7.16 12.64 -8.33
C PRO A 76 -8.00 11.38 -8.08
N ARG A 77 -9.20 11.56 -7.52
CA ARG A 77 -10.11 10.48 -7.11
C ARG A 77 -11.11 10.02 -8.19
N ALA A 78 -11.29 10.81 -9.25
CA ALA A 78 -12.25 10.50 -10.32
C ALA A 78 -11.99 9.11 -10.94
N PRO A 79 -13.03 8.38 -11.39
CA PRO A 79 -12.84 7.11 -12.09
C PRO A 79 -11.95 7.28 -13.32
N GLU A 80 -12.15 8.34 -14.09
CA GLU A 80 -11.25 8.69 -15.20
C GLU A 80 -9.88 9.18 -14.70
N PHE A 81 -8.85 8.91 -15.49
CA PHE A 81 -7.50 9.40 -15.29
C PHE A 81 -6.90 9.80 -16.65
N ASN A 82 -5.64 10.22 -16.68
CA ASN A 82 -4.89 10.25 -17.94
C ASN A 82 -4.55 8.80 -18.39
N ALA A 83 -3.91 8.62 -19.55
CA ALA A 83 -3.65 7.27 -20.05
C ALA A 83 -2.63 6.46 -19.22
N ASN A 84 -1.98 7.06 -18.22
CA ASN A 84 -0.94 6.42 -17.42
C ASN A 84 -1.51 5.67 -16.20
N VAL A 85 -2.30 4.65 -16.44
CA VAL A 85 -2.84 3.75 -15.40
C VAL A 85 -2.04 2.45 -15.40
N LEU A 86 -1.41 2.14 -14.28
CA LEU A 86 -0.55 0.98 -14.08
C LEU A 86 -1.06 0.13 -12.91
N ALA A 87 -0.59 -1.12 -12.81
CA ALA A 87 -1.00 -2.03 -11.76
C ALA A 87 0.19 -2.74 -11.10
N ILE A 88 0.25 -2.72 -9.76
CA ILE A 88 1.09 -3.62 -8.96
C ILE A 88 0.71 -5.05 -9.34
N THR A 89 1.70 -5.91 -9.54
CA THR A 89 1.45 -7.29 -10.00
C THR A 89 0.92 -8.18 -8.87
N ALA A 90 0.34 -9.33 -9.20
CA ALA A 90 -0.17 -10.29 -8.21
C ALA A 90 0.93 -10.87 -7.29
N THR A 91 2.17 -10.94 -7.78
CA THR A 91 3.36 -11.20 -6.97
C THR A 91 3.96 -9.84 -6.63
N PRO A 92 3.68 -9.28 -5.46
CA PRO A 92 3.62 -7.84 -5.28
C PRO A 92 4.98 -7.22 -5.56
N SER A 93 5.00 -6.48 -6.67
CA SER A 93 6.12 -5.71 -7.23
C SER A 93 5.55 -4.48 -7.92
N MET A 94 6.33 -3.39 -7.95
CA MET A 94 5.96 -2.20 -8.71
C MET A 94 5.75 -2.56 -10.19
N PRO A 95 4.82 -1.90 -10.90
CA PRO A 95 4.65 -2.10 -12.33
C PRO A 95 5.92 -1.72 -13.07
N ARG A 96 6.24 -2.47 -14.12
CA ARG A 96 7.28 -2.09 -15.09
C ARG A 96 6.90 -0.75 -15.74
N ILE A 97 7.78 0.24 -15.70
CA ILE A 97 7.54 1.55 -16.31
C ILE A 97 8.59 1.79 -17.40
N ALA A 98 8.17 1.71 -18.67
CA ALA A 98 9.02 2.09 -19.78
C ALA A 98 9.04 3.61 -19.92
N VAL A 99 10.22 4.21 -19.84
CA VAL A 99 10.44 5.65 -19.94
C VAL A 99 11.29 5.93 -21.16
N GLN A 100 10.79 6.78 -22.05
CA GLN A 100 11.52 7.31 -23.19
C GLN A 100 11.58 8.82 -23.05
N CYS A 101 12.79 9.34 -22.97
CA CYS A 101 13.06 10.76 -22.90
C CYS A 101 13.50 11.28 -24.28
N GLU A 102 12.90 12.37 -24.75
CA GLU A 102 13.52 13.23 -25.75
C GLU A 102 14.65 14.00 -25.06
N VAL A 103 15.86 13.87 -25.61
CA VAL A 103 17.07 14.52 -25.09
C VAL A 103 17.73 15.31 -26.21
N ARG A 104 18.06 16.58 -25.91
CA ARG A 104 18.79 17.46 -26.83
C ARG A 104 19.90 18.17 -26.08
N GLY A 105 21.04 18.41 -26.73
CA GLY A 105 22.14 19.19 -26.17
C GLY A 105 22.96 18.50 -25.06
N PHE A 106 22.69 17.23 -24.74
CA PHE A 106 23.54 16.40 -23.88
C PHE A 106 23.37 14.90 -24.19
N SER A 107 24.27 14.06 -23.68
CA SER A 107 24.18 12.59 -23.78
C SER A 107 23.95 11.95 -22.41
N PRO A 108 22.91 11.10 -22.24
CA PRO A 108 22.65 10.39 -20.99
C PRO A 108 23.84 9.54 -20.47
N ALA A 109 24.70 9.06 -21.38
CA ALA A 109 25.88 8.28 -20.99
C ALA A 109 26.92 9.13 -20.24
N GLN A 110 26.97 10.44 -20.50
CA GLN A 110 27.89 11.39 -19.86
C GLN A 110 27.20 12.22 -18.77
N THR A 111 25.93 12.54 -18.96
CA THR A 111 25.08 13.29 -18.04
C THR A 111 23.85 12.46 -17.74
N PRO A 112 23.86 11.63 -16.68
CA PRO A 112 22.77 10.69 -16.42
C PRO A 112 21.44 11.41 -16.17
N ILE A 113 20.36 10.73 -16.57
CA ILE A 113 19.00 11.14 -16.25
C ILE A 113 18.67 10.58 -14.87
N TYR A 114 18.52 11.44 -13.89
CA TYR A 114 17.98 11.07 -12.59
C TYR A 114 16.47 10.88 -12.70
N TRP A 115 15.92 9.93 -11.98
CA TRP A 115 14.48 9.71 -11.91
C TRP A 115 14.01 9.57 -10.46
N ARG A 116 12.79 10.03 -10.19
CA ARG A 116 12.10 9.88 -8.92
C ARG A 116 10.65 9.51 -9.16
N LEU A 117 10.19 8.44 -8.52
CA LEU A 117 8.78 8.07 -8.47
C LEU A 117 8.26 8.30 -7.05
N GLN A 118 7.38 9.27 -6.88
CA GLN A 118 6.69 9.53 -5.60
C GLN A 118 5.28 8.99 -5.70
N CYS A 119 4.84 8.21 -4.71
CA CYS A 119 3.48 7.68 -4.62
C CYS A 119 2.81 8.16 -3.34
N ARG A 120 1.54 8.58 -3.42
CA ARG A 120 0.72 8.93 -2.26
C ARG A 120 -0.68 8.33 -2.39
N HIS A 121 -1.16 7.74 -1.31
CA HIS A 121 -2.53 7.28 -1.14
C HIS A 121 -3.10 7.89 0.13
N VAL A 122 -4.28 8.50 0.03
CA VAL A 122 -5.02 9.03 1.17
C VAL A 122 -6.26 8.18 1.39
N LEU A 123 -6.22 7.35 2.43
CA LEU A 123 -7.31 6.47 2.83
C LEU A 123 -8.22 7.20 3.82
N ALA A 124 -9.46 7.47 3.42
CA ALA A 124 -10.45 8.19 4.24
C ALA A 124 -11.59 7.25 4.67
N ARG A 125 -11.75 6.99 5.98
CA ARG A 125 -12.75 6.06 6.53
C ARG A 125 -13.28 6.55 7.89
N HIS A 126 -14.29 5.87 8.44
CA HIS A 126 -14.86 6.19 9.74
C HIS A 126 -14.12 5.43 10.84
N MET A 127 -13.45 6.11 11.77
CA MET A 127 -12.76 5.46 12.88
C MET A 127 -13.71 5.31 14.08
N ASN A 128 -13.78 4.11 14.66
CA ASN A 128 -14.48 3.89 15.92
C ASN A 128 -13.73 4.60 17.07
N THR A 129 -14.41 5.51 17.77
CA THR A 129 -13.90 6.23 18.94
C THR A 129 -14.35 5.61 20.27
N GLY A 130 -14.97 4.44 20.23
CA GLY A 130 -15.53 3.72 21.37
C GLY A 130 -17.06 3.80 21.45
N ASN A 131 -17.69 2.83 22.13
CA ASN A 131 -19.13 2.77 22.37
C ASN A 131 -20.00 2.89 21.11
N GLY A 132 -19.53 2.34 19.98
CA GLY A 132 -20.23 2.40 18.70
C GLY A 132 -20.28 3.80 18.08
N ARG A 133 -19.43 4.74 18.53
CA ARG A 133 -19.34 6.09 17.98
C ARG A 133 -18.21 6.17 16.96
N TYR A 134 -18.45 6.87 15.86
CA TYR A 134 -17.55 6.92 14.71
C TYR A 134 -17.26 8.35 14.29
N ARG A 135 -16.04 8.60 13.81
CA ARG A 135 -15.58 9.89 13.31
C ARG A 135 -14.90 9.73 11.96
N GLY A 136 -15.11 10.66 11.03
CA GLY A 136 -14.31 10.69 9.81
C GLY A 136 -12.81 10.87 10.12
N ALA A 137 -11.97 10.06 9.47
CA ALA A 137 -10.52 10.11 9.64
C ALA A 137 -9.82 9.79 8.32
N SER A 138 -8.58 10.26 8.19
CA SER A 138 -7.74 9.93 7.04
C SER A 138 -6.36 9.43 7.47
N GLU A 139 -5.82 8.53 6.67
CA GLU A 139 -4.44 8.05 6.75
C GLU A 139 -3.73 8.39 5.44
N ILE A 140 -2.55 8.98 5.56
CA ILE A 140 -1.71 9.30 4.40
C ILE A 140 -0.60 8.27 4.33
N HIS A 141 -0.52 7.58 3.22
CA HIS A 141 0.50 6.59 2.93
C HIS A 141 1.35 7.10 1.78
N GLU A 142 2.67 7.03 1.94
CA GLU A 142 3.63 7.56 0.98
C GLU A 142 4.77 6.58 0.74
N ASP A 143 5.25 6.51 -0.49
CA ASP A 143 6.52 5.86 -0.82
C ASP A 143 7.23 6.61 -1.94
N GLU A 144 8.54 6.39 -2.01
CA GLU A 144 9.39 6.99 -3.00
C GLU A 144 10.48 6.03 -3.45
N TRP A 145 10.78 6.08 -4.75
CA TRP A 145 11.93 5.44 -5.36
C TRP A 145 12.75 6.49 -6.09
N GLN A 146 14.07 6.37 -6.01
CA GLN A 146 14.98 7.23 -6.76
C GLN A 146 16.08 6.41 -7.42
N GLY A 147 16.60 6.94 -8.51
CA GLY A 147 17.77 6.40 -9.17
C GLY A 147 18.23 7.25 -10.34
N ARG A 148 19.01 6.63 -11.22
CA ARG A 148 19.51 7.27 -12.43
C ARG A 148 19.55 6.28 -13.60
N SER A 149 19.55 6.83 -14.80
CA SER A 149 19.75 6.10 -16.04
C SER A 149 20.85 6.73 -16.90
N THR A 150 21.66 5.89 -17.52
CA THR A 150 22.67 6.28 -18.53
C THR A 150 22.13 6.24 -19.97
N ALA A 151 20.84 5.95 -20.15
CA ALA A 151 20.17 5.90 -21.45
C ALA A 151 18.96 6.83 -21.49
N ALA A 152 18.57 7.27 -22.70
CA ALA A 152 17.35 8.04 -22.91
C ALA A 152 16.10 7.16 -22.87
N ASN A 153 16.24 5.87 -23.19
CA ASN A 153 15.21 4.84 -23.11
C ASN A 153 15.61 3.86 -22.02
N PHE A 154 14.76 3.71 -21.01
CA PHE A 154 15.04 2.81 -19.90
C PHE A 154 13.75 2.29 -19.27
N VAL A 155 13.88 1.21 -18.50
CA VAL A 155 12.74 0.56 -17.86
C VAL A 155 12.94 0.50 -16.35
N LEU A 156 12.04 1.15 -15.60
CA LEU A 156 11.97 1.02 -14.15
C LEU A 156 11.32 -0.31 -13.74
N PHE A 157 11.81 -0.93 -12.66
CA PHE A 157 11.27 -2.16 -12.08
C PHE A 157 11.19 -3.35 -13.05
N ALA A 158 12.20 -3.51 -13.91
CA ALA A 158 12.29 -4.62 -14.86
C ALA A 158 12.89 -5.89 -14.22
N ALA A 159 12.41 -7.06 -14.65
CA ALA A 159 13.03 -8.35 -14.35
C ALA A 159 13.35 -9.09 -15.66
N PRO A 160 14.64 -9.32 -16.02
CA PRO A 160 15.83 -8.84 -15.34
C PRO A 160 15.94 -7.31 -15.37
N ARG A 161 16.72 -6.76 -14.43
CA ARG A 161 16.94 -5.32 -14.29
C ARG A 161 17.55 -4.74 -15.57
N ASP A 162 17.07 -3.58 -15.98
CA ASP A 162 17.66 -2.81 -17.07
C ASP A 162 19.08 -2.36 -16.68
N ALA A 163 20.06 -2.73 -17.51
CA ALA A 163 21.48 -2.42 -17.28
C ALA A 163 21.76 -0.92 -17.24
N ALA A 164 20.93 -0.10 -17.88
CA ALA A 164 21.06 1.35 -17.86
C ALA A 164 20.58 1.97 -16.54
N VAL A 165 19.84 1.25 -15.68
CA VAL A 165 19.14 1.82 -14.52
C VAL A 165 19.78 1.43 -13.19
N THR A 166 20.20 2.42 -12.41
CA THR A 166 20.53 2.26 -10.98
C THR A 166 19.37 2.70 -10.08
N HIS A 167 19.31 2.13 -8.88
CA HIS A 167 18.32 2.37 -7.83
C HIS A 167 19.16 2.85 -6.67
N ASP A 168 19.04 4.12 -6.37
CA ASP A 168 19.88 4.80 -5.38
C ASP A 168 19.12 4.91 -4.05
N TYR A 169 17.79 4.80 -4.10
CA TYR A 169 16.92 4.74 -2.92
C TYR A 169 15.70 3.86 -3.16
N ASN A 170 15.39 3.04 -2.15
CA ASN A 170 14.33 2.04 -2.13
C ASN A 170 14.53 0.90 -3.16
N THR A 171 14.13 -0.31 -2.80
CA THR A 171 14.32 -1.49 -3.65
C THR A 171 13.07 -1.77 -4.47
N GLU A 172 13.22 -2.57 -5.53
CA GLU A 172 12.11 -3.06 -6.35
C GLU A 172 11.15 -3.98 -5.59
N GLN A 173 11.53 -4.43 -4.38
CA GLN A 173 10.72 -5.33 -3.55
C GLN A 173 9.57 -4.60 -2.85
N SER A 174 9.76 -3.31 -2.60
CA SER A 174 8.76 -2.43 -2.00
C SER A 174 7.63 -2.16 -2.98
N VAL A 175 6.40 -2.02 -2.48
CA VAL A 175 5.24 -1.68 -3.29
C VAL A 175 4.40 -0.59 -2.66
N MET A 176 3.88 0.29 -3.51
CA MET A 176 2.95 1.35 -3.15
C MET A 176 2.13 1.72 -4.39
N GLY A 177 0.82 1.89 -4.21
CA GLY A 177 -0.04 2.43 -5.24
C GLY A 177 -0.53 3.84 -4.91
N GLY A 178 -1.59 4.27 -5.56
CA GLY A 178 -2.19 5.59 -5.37
C GLY A 178 -1.94 6.52 -6.55
N HIS A 179 -2.01 7.82 -6.26
CA HIS A 179 -1.54 8.85 -7.19
C HIS A 179 -0.02 8.91 -7.10
N ALA A 180 0.65 8.85 -8.26
CA ALA A 180 2.08 8.97 -8.34
C ALA A 180 2.53 10.07 -9.31
N ILE A 181 3.71 10.61 -9.05
CA ILE A 181 4.41 11.53 -9.94
C ILE A 181 5.77 10.91 -10.26
N LEU A 182 5.99 10.63 -11.54
CA LEU A 182 7.31 10.30 -12.07
C LEU A 182 7.98 11.58 -12.54
N THR A 183 9.10 11.93 -11.94
CA THR A 183 9.94 13.08 -12.32
C THR A 183 11.24 12.58 -12.92
N VAL A 184 11.68 13.18 -14.02
CA VAL A 184 13.04 13.02 -14.56
C VAL A 184 13.80 14.34 -14.43
N ALA A 185 15.10 14.25 -14.19
CA ALA A 185 15.97 15.41 -14.05
C ALA A 185 17.37 15.16 -14.63
N ALA A 186 18.00 16.20 -15.20
CA ALA A 186 19.39 16.12 -15.65
C ALA A 186 20.13 17.43 -15.37
N ARG A 187 21.37 17.32 -14.89
CA ARG A 187 22.25 18.46 -14.61
C ARG A 187 23.25 18.64 -15.74
N VAL A 188 22.84 19.35 -16.79
CA VAL A 188 23.68 19.54 -17.98
C VAL A 188 24.86 20.45 -17.66
N PRO A 189 26.12 20.00 -17.86
CA PRO A 189 27.29 20.84 -17.63
C PRO A 189 27.21 22.18 -18.37
N GLY A 190 27.64 23.27 -17.72
CA GLY A 190 27.64 24.60 -18.32
C GLY A 190 26.30 25.34 -18.34
N THR A 191 25.18 24.71 -17.98
CA THR A 191 23.86 25.38 -17.94
C THR A 191 23.54 26.06 -16.60
N GLY A 192 24.30 25.76 -15.55
CA GLY A 192 24.10 26.31 -14.20
C GLY A 192 22.83 25.82 -13.49
N GLY A 193 22.07 24.88 -14.07
CA GLY A 193 20.79 24.43 -13.52
C GLY A 193 20.43 22.98 -13.85
N TRP A 194 19.27 22.57 -13.36
CA TRP A 194 18.65 21.27 -13.63
C TRP A 194 17.53 21.42 -14.66
N LEU A 195 17.48 20.49 -15.62
CA LEU A 195 16.30 20.29 -16.47
C LEU A 195 15.33 19.34 -15.76
N TYR A 196 14.03 19.60 -15.86
CA TYR A 196 12.99 18.74 -15.26
C TYR A 196 11.83 18.50 -16.20
N ASP A 197 11.28 17.29 -16.16
CA ASP A 197 9.95 16.99 -16.68
C ASP A 197 9.27 15.98 -15.74
N TYR A 198 7.93 15.92 -15.78
CA TYR A 198 7.17 14.99 -14.97
C TYR A 198 5.89 14.54 -15.64
N VAL A 199 5.36 13.40 -15.18
CA VAL A 199 4.03 12.90 -15.56
C VAL A 199 3.29 12.37 -14.34
N HIS A 200 1.96 12.43 -14.40
CA HIS A 200 1.09 11.80 -13.42
C HIS A 200 0.85 10.34 -13.79
N LEU A 201 0.89 9.47 -12.80
CA LEU A 201 0.54 8.06 -12.91
C LEU A 201 -0.54 7.71 -11.87
N ARG A 202 -1.40 6.75 -12.18
CA ARG A 202 -2.25 6.07 -11.21
C ARG A 202 -1.79 4.63 -11.11
N ILE A 203 -1.42 4.19 -9.91
CA ILE A 203 -0.97 2.83 -9.67
C ILE A 203 -2.02 2.12 -8.82
N GLY A 204 -2.79 1.23 -9.43
CA GLY A 204 -3.72 0.33 -8.75
C GLY A 204 -3.04 -0.96 -8.31
N GLY A 205 -3.79 -1.82 -7.63
CA GLY A 205 -3.35 -3.13 -7.18
C GLY A 205 -3.97 -4.28 -7.98
N THR A 206 -3.23 -5.38 -8.11
CA THR A 206 -3.77 -6.65 -8.61
C THR A 206 -3.95 -7.61 -7.45
N ASN A 207 -5.13 -8.22 -7.34
CA ASN A 207 -5.39 -9.20 -6.29
C ASN A 207 -4.47 -10.43 -6.43
N PRO A 208 -3.95 -10.97 -5.31
CA PRO A 208 -3.15 -12.18 -5.37
C PRO A 208 -4.01 -13.38 -5.75
N VAL A 209 -3.39 -14.36 -6.41
CA VAL A 209 -4.00 -15.68 -6.56
C VAL A 209 -4.04 -16.36 -5.20
N ARG A 210 -5.18 -16.97 -4.84
CA ARG A 210 -5.38 -17.71 -3.57
C ARG A 210 -4.21 -18.64 -3.23
N ALA A 211 -3.77 -19.46 -4.19
CA ALA A 211 -2.66 -20.41 -4.00
C ALA A 211 -1.34 -19.73 -3.59
N ASN A 212 -1.08 -18.50 -4.07
CA ASN A 212 0.12 -17.75 -3.69
C ASN A 212 0.04 -17.28 -2.24
N VAL A 213 -1.13 -16.82 -1.79
CA VAL A 213 -1.34 -16.43 -0.39
C VAL A 213 -1.21 -17.64 0.53
N GLU A 214 -1.86 -18.76 0.19
CA GLU A 214 -1.78 -19.99 0.99
C GLU A 214 -0.36 -20.55 1.09
N ARG A 215 0.43 -20.47 0.01
CA ARG A 215 1.85 -20.83 -0.01
C ARG A 215 2.68 -19.87 0.83
N TYR A 216 2.41 -18.56 0.75
CA TYR A 216 3.09 -17.56 1.56
C TYR A 216 2.84 -17.80 3.04
N VAL A 217 1.59 -18.02 3.47
CA VAL A 217 1.24 -18.34 4.86
C VAL A 217 1.96 -19.60 5.34
N ALA A 218 1.98 -20.67 4.54
CA ALA A 218 2.68 -21.90 4.90
C ALA A 218 4.19 -21.70 5.07
N ASN A 219 4.81 -20.88 4.20
CA ASN A 219 6.22 -20.54 4.32
C ASN A 219 6.51 -19.65 5.53
N LEU A 220 5.63 -18.68 5.80
CA LEU A 220 5.73 -17.76 6.94
C LEU A 220 5.68 -18.52 8.28
N LEU A 221 4.90 -19.59 8.33
CA LEU A 221 4.68 -20.43 9.52
C LEU A 221 5.47 -21.74 9.48
N ARG A 222 6.48 -21.84 8.62
CA ARG A 222 7.29 -23.07 8.48
C ARG A 222 7.86 -23.48 9.84
N GLY A 223 7.68 -24.75 10.19
CA GLY A 223 8.10 -25.30 11.49
C GLY A 223 7.09 -25.14 12.63
N ARG A 224 5.96 -24.46 12.40
CA ARG A 224 4.84 -24.39 13.35
C ARG A 224 3.83 -25.49 13.06
N ASP A 225 2.97 -25.77 14.06
CA ASP A 225 1.91 -26.76 13.96
C ASP A 225 0.90 -26.42 12.84
N SER A 226 0.47 -27.44 12.10
CA SER A 226 -0.44 -27.29 10.95
C SER A 226 -1.81 -26.76 11.36
N ASN A 227 -2.24 -26.96 12.62
CA ASN A 227 -3.47 -26.38 13.15
C ASN A 227 -3.43 -24.85 13.10
N VAL A 228 -2.28 -24.22 13.40
CA VAL A 228 -2.13 -22.76 13.34
C VAL A 228 -2.23 -22.25 11.90
N VAL A 229 -1.69 -22.99 10.94
CA VAL A 229 -1.81 -22.68 9.51
C VAL A 229 -3.28 -22.72 9.08
N ALA A 230 -4.02 -23.75 9.46
CA ALA A 230 -5.46 -23.87 9.19
C ALA A 230 -6.26 -22.73 9.81
N MET A 231 -5.93 -22.34 11.06
CA MET A 231 -6.59 -21.22 11.75
C MET A 231 -6.47 -19.89 10.99
N LEU A 232 -5.27 -19.58 10.49
CA LEU A 232 -5.00 -18.34 9.76
C LEU A 232 -5.61 -18.35 8.35
N ARG A 233 -5.58 -19.50 7.67
CA ARG A 233 -6.24 -19.64 6.36
C ARG A 233 -7.74 -19.43 6.46
N ALA A 234 -8.38 -19.97 7.50
CA ALA A 234 -9.81 -19.75 7.74
C ALA A 234 -10.14 -18.24 7.82
N ILE A 235 -9.33 -17.46 8.56
CA ILE A 235 -9.47 -16.00 8.67
C ILE A 235 -9.42 -15.35 7.27
N PHE A 236 -8.35 -15.57 6.50
CA PHE A 236 -8.19 -14.88 5.20
C PHE A 236 -9.25 -15.24 4.16
N VAL A 237 -9.76 -16.48 4.18
CA VAL A 237 -10.91 -16.88 3.34
C VAL A 237 -12.14 -16.08 3.74
N HIS A 238 -12.44 -15.99 5.03
CA HIS A 238 -13.68 -15.40 5.53
C HIS A 238 -13.69 -13.87 5.41
N GLU A 239 -12.57 -13.20 5.71
CA GLU A 239 -12.50 -11.74 5.76
C GLU A 239 -12.69 -11.08 4.40
N SER A 240 -12.02 -11.59 3.36
CA SER A 240 -12.01 -10.93 2.04
C SER A 240 -12.15 -11.88 0.86
N GLY A 241 -12.10 -13.20 1.08
CA GLY A 241 -11.95 -14.18 0.01
C GLY A 241 -10.61 -14.06 -0.71
N TYR A 242 -9.54 -13.74 0.02
CA TYR A 242 -8.21 -13.45 -0.52
C TYR A 242 -8.12 -12.20 -1.44
N ARG A 243 -8.95 -11.19 -1.21
CA ARG A 243 -8.84 -9.90 -1.93
C ARG A 243 -8.10 -8.87 -1.10
N GLN A 244 -7.06 -8.27 -1.70
CA GLN A 244 -6.37 -7.10 -1.16
C GLN A 244 -6.97 -5.79 -1.70
N PHE A 245 -7.45 -5.81 -2.94
CA PHE A 245 -7.92 -4.65 -3.69
C PHE A 245 -9.35 -4.88 -4.17
N LEU A 246 -10.14 -3.81 -4.26
CA LEU A 246 -11.49 -3.89 -4.82
C LEU A 246 -11.47 -3.44 -6.29
N PRO A 247 -11.98 -4.22 -7.26
CA PRO A 247 -11.94 -3.86 -8.68
C PRO A 247 -12.87 -2.71 -9.07
N GLU A 248 -13.68 -2.24 -8.13
CA GLU A 248 -14.68 -1.20 -8.32
C GLU A 248 -14.33 0.03 -7.49
N VAL A 249 -14.86 1.18 -7.89
CA VAL A 249 -14.74 2.43 -7.13
C VAL A 249 -15.45 2.29 -5.78
N GLN A 250 -14.81 2.72 -4.71
CA GLN A 250 -15.34 2.65 -3.35
C GLN A 250 -15.75 4.04 -2.88
N THR A 251 -17.05 4.29 -2.76
CA THR A 251 -17.59 5.59 -2.32
C THR A 251 -18.39 5.47 -1.02
N ALA A 252 -18.87 4.27 -0.70
CA ALA A 252 -19.69 3.99 0.46
C ALA A 252 -19.72 2.50 0.80
N ASN A 253 -20.16 2.17 2.00
CA ASN A 253 -20.57 0.81 2.38
C ASN A 253 -21.80 0.84 3.29
N ARG A 254 -22.56 -0.24 3.30
CA ARG A 254 -23.65 -0.44 4.26
C ARG A 254 -23.17 -1.31 5.42
N ALA A 255 -23.28 -0.78 6.63
CA ALA A 255 -23.02 -1.52 7.86
C ALA A 255 -24.12 -1.19 8.88
N TYR A 256 -24.54 -2.18 9.68
CA TYR A 256 -25.58 -1.97 10.70
C TYR A 256 -26.92 -1.42 10.15
N GLY A 257 -27.25 -1.71 8.89
CA GLY A 257 -28.42 -1.13 8.22
C GLY A 257 -28.26 0.33 7.79
N LEU A 258 -27.13 0.97 8.07
CA LEU A 258 -26.82 2.34 7.72
C LEU A 258 -25.81 2.41 6.57
N ARG A 259 -25.93 3.45 5.74
CA ARG A 259 -24.95 3.76 4.68
C ARG A 259 -23.92 4.74 5.24
N PHE A 260 -22.65 4.42 5.07
CA PHE A 260 -21.51 5.26 5.41
C PHE A 260 -20.85 5.69 4.11
N ASP A 261 -20.86 6.99 3.82
CA ASP A 261 -20.20 7.58 2.65
C ASP A 261 -18.81 8.13 3.04
N TRP A 262 -17.90 8.19 2.06
CA TRP A 262 -16.55 8.74 2.20
C TRP A 262 -15.99 9.19 0.83
N PRO A 263 -14.89 9.95 0.78
CA PRO A 263 -14.24 10.33 -0.47
C PRO A 263 -13.85 9.10 -1.30
N ASP A 264 -14.16 9.14 -2.59
CA ASP A 264 -13.97 8.01 -3.50
C ASP A 264 -12.53 7.47 -3.47
N ASP A 265 -12.39 6.16 -3.32
CA ASP A 265 -11.17 5.46 -3.72
C ASP A 265 -11.40 4.85 -5.12
N PRO A 266 -10.53 5.15 -6.10
CA PRO A 266 -10.63 4.58 -7.43
C PRO A 266 -10.65 3.05 -7.43
N ALA A 267 -11.09 2.47 -8.55
CA ALA A 267 -10.97 1.03 -8.78
C ALA A 267 -9.53 0.53 -8.57
N ASN A 268 -9.42 -0.68 -8.05
CA ASN A 268 -8.19 -1.40 -7.71
C ASN A 268 -7.37 -0.76 -6.57
N PHE A 269 -7.97 0.09 -5.75
CA PHE A 269 -7.36 0.56 -4.51
C PHE A 269 -7.59 -0.44 -3.37
N PRO A 270 -6.87 -0.31 -2.23
CA PRO A 270 -7.00 -1.25 -1.12
C PRO A 270 -8.47 -1.46 -0.73
N LEU A 271 -8.85 -2.73 -0.61
CA LEU A 271 -10.15 -3.12 -0.07
C LEU A 271 -10.22 -2.59 1.35
N ALA A 272 -11.24 -1.78 1.67
CA ALA A 272 -11.33 -1.16 2.98
C ALA A 272 -12.77 -1.15 3.50
N ALA A 273 -12.97 -1.72 4.68
CA ALA A 273 -14.21 -1.58 5.43
C ALA A 273 -14.39 -0.14 5.94
N PHE A 274 -15.64 0.17 6.34
CA PHE A 274 -15.99 1.49 6.86
C PHE A 274 -15.19 1.85 8.13
N ASP A 275 -14.75 0.86 8.92
CA ASP A 275 -14.03 1.01 10.19
C ASP A 275 -12.50 0.81 10.10
N PHE A 276 -11.90 1.08 8.93
CA PHE A 276 -10.47 0.87 8.67
C PHE A 276 -10.01 -0.60 8.69
N GLY A 277 -10.88 -1.59 8.47
CA GLY A 277 -10.44 -2.94 8.12
C GLY A 277 -9.83 -2.95 6.71
N ILE A 278 -8.52 -3.22 6.56
CA ILE A 278 -7.83 -3.13 5.25
C ILE A 278 -7.37 -4.50 4.72
N GLY A 279 -7.63 -4.73 3.44
CA GLY A 279 -7.04 -5.78 2.63
C GLY A 279 -7.47 -7.19 2.99
N LEU A 280 -6.58 -8.16 2.72
CA LEU A 280 -6.84 -9.60 2.81
C LEU A 280 -7.44 -10.03 4.14
N SER A 281 -6.95 -9.47 5.23
CA SER A 281 -7.30 -9.85 6.58
C SER A 281 -8.29 -8.90 7.25
N GLN A 282 -8.73 -7.87 6.53
CA GLN A 282 -9.42 -6.71 7.11
C GLN A 282 -8.69 -6.16 8.34
N TYR A 283 -7.36 -5.97 8.23
CA TYR A 283 -6.54 -5.51 9.36
C TYR A 283 -7.03 -4.14 9.85
N THR A 284 -7.59 -4.11 11.05
CA THR A 284 -8.20 -2.90 11.61
C THR A 284 -7.17 -2.06 12.35
N LYS A 285 -7.17 -0.76 12.06
CA LYS A 285 -6.36 0.22 12.78
C LYS A 285 -6.67 0.20 14.28
N SER A 286 -5.64 0.28 15.11
CA SER A 286 -5.77 0.67 16.53
C SER A 286 -4.61 1.56 16.95
N PRO A 287 -4.66 2.23 18.12
CA PRO A 287 -3.57 3.10 18.57
C PRO A 287 -2.20 2.40 18.66
N THR A 288 -2.17 1.09 18.93
CA THR A 288 -0.94 0.29 19.01
C THR A 288 -0.62 -0.45 17.70
N GLN A 289 -1.47 -0.30 16.68
CA GLN A 289 -1.42 -1.00 15.41
C GLN A 289 -1.78 -0.04 14.28
N PRO A 290 -0.83 0.83 13.87
CA PRO A 290 -1.05 1.72 12.75
C PRO A 290 -1.16 0.92 11.45
N ILE A 291 -1.91 1.47 10.50
CA ILE A 291 -1.94 0.94 9.14
C ILE A 291 -0.83 1.64 8.37
N GLY A 292 0.25 0.92 8.12
CA GLY A 292 1.31 1.40 7.23
C GLY A 292 0.97 1.15 5.76
N ARG A 293 1.67 1.85 4.87
CA ARG A 293 1.60 1.63 3.41
C ARG A 293 1.74 0.16 3.00
N GLY A 294 2.59 -0.60 3.71
CA GLY A 294 2.83 -2.03 3.44
C GLY A 294 1.57 -2.84 3.67
N VAL A 295 0.87 -2.63 4.78
CA VAL A 295 -0.41 -3.32 5.07
C VAL A 295 -1.48 -2.95 4.03
N ALA A 296 -1.48 -1.72 3.52
CA ALA A 296 -2.44 -1.26 2.52
C ALA A 296 -2.15 -1.79 1.10
N TRP A 297 -0.90 -1.81 0.66
CA TRP A 297 -0.54 -2.07 -0.75
C TRP A 297 0.29 -3.33 -0.98
N ASP A 298 0.93 -3.90 0.04
CA ASP A 298 1.64 -5.17 -0.01
C ASP A 298 0.85 -6.24 0.74
N TRP A 299 0.19 -7.12 -0.02
CA TRP A 299 -0.61 -8.19 0.57
C TRP A 299 0.24 -9.14 1.44
N ARG A 300 1.56 -9.24 1.22
CA ARG A 300 2.46 -10.05 2.07
C ARG A 300 2.63 -9.41 3.45
N GLU A 301 2.80 -8.09 3.49
CA GLU A 301 2.90 -7.33 4.74
C GLU A 301 1.57 -7.32 5.48
N ASN A 302 0.44 -7.22 4.76
CA ASN A 302 -0.90 -7.38 5.34
C ASN A 302 -1.03 -8.76 6.02
N VAL A 303 -0.73 -9.85 5.30
CA VAL A 303 -0.76 -11.21 5.86
C VAL A 303 0.16 -11.34 7.07
N ARG A 304 1.37 -10.79 7.02
CA ARG A 304 2.33 -10.87 8.14
C ARG A 304 1.85 -10.10 9.36
N ALA A 305 1.38 -8.87 9.19
CA ALA A 305 0.87 -8.03 10.27
C ALA A 305 -0.30 -8.71 10.99
N SER A 306 -1.24 -9.25 10.22
CA SER A 306 -2.44 -9.93 10.75
C SER A 306 -2.11 -11.27 11.38
N THR A 307 -1.16 -12.00 10.81
CA THR A 307 -0.60 -13.23 11.41
C THR A 307 0.02 -12.92 12.76
N ASN A 308 0.87 -11.90 12.86
CA ASN A 308 1.47 -11.49 14.13
C ASN A 308 0.43 -11.05 15.15
N LEU A 309 -0.57 -10.26 14.74
CA LEU A 309 -1.70 -9.87 15.59
C LEU A 309 -2.42 -11.11 16.14
N PHE A 310 -2.81 -12.05 15.27
CA PHE A 310 -3.50 -13.26 15.66
C PHE A 310 -2.65 -14.10 16.62
N LEU A 311 -1.40 -14.42 16.26
CA LEU A 311 -0.52 -15.26 17.06
C LEU A 311 -0.27 -14.68 18.46
N THR A 312 0.16 -13.41 18.52
CA THR A 312 0.68 -12.82 19.75
C THR A 312 -0.43 -12.31 20.67
N GLN A 313 -1.51 -11.74 20.12
CA GLN A 313 -2.53 -11.07 20.91
C GLN A 313 -3.84 -11.86 21.04
N LYS A 314 -4.11 -12.80 20.13
CA LYS A 314 -5.38 -13.53 20.09
C LYS A 314 -5.20 -14.99 20.49
N LEU A 315 -4.28 -15.70 19.84
CA LEU A 315 -4.00 -17.10 20.09
C LEU A 315 -3.25 -17.30 21.41
N ARG A 316 -2.06 -16.70 21.59
CA ARG A 316 -1.27 -16.82 22.84
C ARG A 316 -2.07 -16.40 24.06
N ALA A 317 -2.76 -15.26 23.97
CA ALA A 317 -3.49 -14.67 25.08
C ALA A 317 -4.77 -15.44 25.49
N THR A 318 -5.17 -16.47 24.74
CA THR A 318 -6.36 -17.28 25.03
C THR A 318 -6.03 -18.76 25.31
N TYR A 319 -4.75 -19.12 25.36
CA TYR A 319 -4.33 -20.49 25.66
C TYR A 319 -4.75 -20.91 27.07
N GLN A 320 -5.28 -22.13 27.19
CA GLN A 320 -5.50 -22.81 28.48
C GLN A 320 -5.22 -24.31 28.29
N GLN A 321 -4.59 -24.93 29.30
CA GLN A 321 -4.33 -26.37 29.30
C GLN A 321 -5.63 -27.18 29.28
N GLY A 322 -5.58 -28.37 28.69
CA GLY A 322 -6.71 -29.30 28.62
C GLY A 322 -7.71 -29.02 27.50
N ARG A 323 -7.58 -27.91 26.78
CA ARG A 323 -8.39 -27.62 25.58
C ARG A 323 -7.95 -28.42 24.37
N THR A 324 -8.90 -28.67 23.49
CA THR A 324 -8.64 -29.10 22.12
C THR A 324 -8.14 -27.94 21.26
N TRP A 325 -7.47 -28.27 20.15
CA TRP A 325 -7.06 -27.26 19.17
C TRP A 325 -8.25 -26.47 18.63
N ARG A 326 -9.38 -27.13 18.41
CA ARG A 326 -10.61 -26.51 17.90
C ARG A 326 -11.25 -25.54 18.90
N GLU A 327 -11.32 -25.90 20.18
CA GLU A 327 -11.82 -24.98 21.22
C GLU A 327 -10.92 -23.75 21.35
N TRP A 328 -9.60 -23.95 21.32
CA TRP A 328 -8.65 -22.85 21.40
C TRP A 328 -8.75 -21.93 20.16
N ALA A 329 -8.86 -22.50 18.96
CA ALA A 329 -9.08 -21.75 17.73
C ALA A 329 -10.35 -20.90 17.78
N HIS A 330 -11.47 -21.49 18.22
CA HIS A 330 -12.76 -20.80 18.30
C HIS A 330 -12.70 -19.57 19.22
N ILE A 331 -12.08 -19.71 20.39
CA ILE A 331 -11.91 -18.60 21.34
C ILE A 331 -10.96 -17.53 20.79
N ALA A 332 -9.88 -17.93 20.12
CA ALA A 332 -8.95 -17.01 19.48
C ALA A 332 -9.62 -16.22 18.33
N TRP A 333 -10.45 -16.88 17.51
CA TRP A 333 -11.23 -16.26 16.44
C TRP A 333 -12.28 -15.30 16.96
N LEU A 334 -12.99 -15.66 18.03
CA LEU A 334 -13.94 -14.77 18.70
C LEU A 334 -13.22 -13.48 19.11
N ARG A 335 -12.05 -13.60 19.76
CA ARG A 335 -11.25 -12.45 20.18
C ARG A 335 -10.64 -11.67 19.01
N TYR A 336 -10.38 -12.31 17.87
CA TYR A 336 -9.85 -11.65 16.67
C TYR A 336 -10.86 -10.63 16.16
N ASN A 337 -12.14 -11.01 16.02
CA ASN A 337 -13.20 -10.12 15.55
C ASN A 337 -13.69 -9.13 16.62
N GLY A 338 -13.75 -9.55 17.90
CA GLY A 338 -14.17 -8.66 19.00
C GLY A 338 -14.91 -9.38 20.10
N SER A 339 -16.13 -8.93 20.41
CA SER A 339 -17.00 -9.48 21.45
C SER A 339 -18.48 -9.50 21.04
N GLY A 340 -19.30 -10.21 21.84
CA GLY A 340 -20.75 -10.31 21.63
C GLY A 340 -21.17 -11.26 20.51
N GLN A 341 -22.45 -11.21 20.13
CA GLN A 341 -23.07 -12.15 19.20
C GLN A 341 -22.41 -12.16 17.81
N ARG A 342 -21.88 -11.02 17.35
CA ARG A 342 -21.21 -10.93 16.05
C ARG A 342 -19.89 -11.69 16.04
N ALA A 343 -19.07 -11.52 17.07
CA ALA A 343 -17.83 -12.27 17.23
C ALA A 343 -18.10 -13.77 17.36
N LEU A 344 -19.19 -14.16 18.01
CA LEU A 344 -19.63 -15.56 18.07
C LEU A 344 -20.04 -16.09 16.69
N ASN A 345 -20.86 -15.35 15.93
CA ASN A 345 -21.26 -15.73 14.57
C ASN A 345 -20.04 -15.82 13.64
N TYR A 346 -19.09 -14.90 13.78
CA TYR A 346 -17.81 -14.92 13.07
C TYR A 346 -17.00 -16.18 13.38
N ALA A 347 -16.78 -16.49 14.66
CA ALA A 347 -16.03 -17.68 15.08
C ALA A 347 -16.72 -18.99 14.63
N ASN A 348 -18.05 -19.04 14.67
CA ASN A 348 -18.84 -20.15 14.15
C ASN A 348 -18.69 -20.30 12.64
N GLY A 349 -18.72 -19.18 11.90
CA GLY A 349 -18.49 -19.17 10.45
C GLY A 349 -17.10 -19.68 10.08
N LEU A 350 -16.07 -19.28 10.84
CA LEU A 350 -14.71 -19.80 10.67
C LEU A 350 -14.64 -21.30 10.96
N ALA A 351 -15.21 -21.75 12.08
CA ALA A 351 -15.23 -23.16 12.46
C ALA A 351 -15.94 -24.03 11.41
N ALA A 352 -17.02 -23.53 10.80
CA ALA A 352 -17.76 -24.23 9.76
C ALA A 352 -17.06 -24.24 8.39
N SER A 353 -16.07 -23.37 8.17
CA SER A 353 -15.37 -23.28 6.89
C SER A 353 -14.50 -24.52 6.62
N PRO A 354 -14.17 -24.83 5.34
CA PRO A 354 -13.29 -25.95 5.00
C PRO A 354 -11.92 -25.90 5.70
N GLU A 355 -11.35 -24.71 5.89
CA GLU A 355 -10.08 -24.56 6.62
C GLU A 355 -10.28 -24.68 8.13
N GLY A 356 -11.40 -24.20 8.69
CA GLY A 356 -11.69 -24.37 10.11
C GLY A 356 -11.92 -25.82 10.52
N GLN A 357 -12.54 -26.62 9.66
CA GLN A 357 -12.74 -28.06 9.87
C GLN A 357 -11.43 -28.86 9.87
N ARG A 358 -10.35 -28.32 9.30
CA ARG A 358 -9.00 -28.91 9.38
C ARG A 358 -8.34 -28.73 10.74
N VAL A 359 -8.85 -27.85 11.59
CA VAL A 359 -8.36 -27.73 12.98
C VAL A 359 -8.80 -28.95 13.77
N SER A 360 -7.82 -29.63 14.36
CA SER A 360 -7.98 -30.90 15.06
C SER A 360 -8.94 -30.79 16.26
N ALA A 361 -9.73 -31.83 16.48
CA ALA A 361 -10.53 -31.99 17.69
C ALA A 361 -9.73 -32.63 18.85
N SER A 362 -8.45 -32.99 18.64
CA SER A 362 -7.59 -33.54 19.69
C SER A 362 -7.16 -32.46 20.68
N ALA A 363 -6.86 -32.91 21.91
CA ALA A 363 -6.25 -32.07 22.93
C ALA A 363 -4.93 -31.44 22.44
N VAL A 364 -4.69 -30.17 22.82
CA VAL A 364 -3.39 -29.55 22.62
C VAL A 364 -2.36 -30.28 23.50
N PRO A 365 -1.20 -30.70 22.95
CA PRO A 365 -0.18 -31.39 23.74
C PRO A 365 0.25 -30.57 24.96
N ARG A 366 0.37 -31.21 26.13
CA ARG A 366 0.83 -30.53 27.36
C ARG A 366 2.26 -29.99 27.24
N SER A 367 3.06 -30.59 26.37
CA SER A 367 4.46 -30.22 26.09
C SER A 367 4.60 -29.16 25.00
N ILE A 368 3.52 -28.46 24.63
CA ILE A 368 3.59 -27.46 23.55
C ILE A 368 4.47 -26.27 23.95
N ASP A 369 5.44 -25.94 23.10
CA ASP A 369 6.19 -24.70 23.22
C ASP A 369 5.35 -23.53 22.68
N LEU A 370 4.57 -22.93 23.59
CA LEU A 370 3.69 -21.82 23.25
C LEU A 370 4.46 -20.60 22.75
N GLU A 371 5.66 -20.35 23.26
CA GLU A 371 6.46 -19.20 22.88
C GLU A 371 6.98 -19.35 21.45
N ALA A 372 7.57 -20.50 21.11
CA ALA A 372 7.98 -20.78 19.73
C ALA A 372 6.80 -20.81 18.76
N LEU A 373 5.67 -21.41 19.16
CA LEU A 373 4.46 -21.49 18.33
C LEU A 373 3.89 -20.10 17.99
N THR A 374 3.98 -19.16 18.93
CA THR A 374 3.38 -17.82 18.82
C THR A 374 4.41 -16.70 18.65
N ALA A 375 5.68 -17.05 18.43
CA ALA A 375 6.77 -16.11 18.26
C ALA A 375 6.45 -15.09 17.16
N TYR A 376 6.85 -13.84 17.39
CA TYR A 376 6.66 -12.76 16.42
C TYR A 376 7.49 -13.01 15.15
N ILE A 377 6.86 -12.82 14.00
CA ILE A 377 7.48 -13.01 12.70
C ILE A 377 8.03 -11.67 12.23
N ARG A 378 9.36 -11.54 12.22
CA ARG A 378 10.04 -10.31 11.79
C ARG A 378 9.82 -10.04 10.31
N GLY A 379 9.63 -8.76 9.99
CA GLY A 379 9.54 -8.31 8.62
C GLY A 379 10.85 -7.80 8.04
N SER A 380 10.78 -7.25 6.83
CA SER A 380 11.83 -6.37 6.31
C SER A 380 11.91 -5.16 7.24
N GLY A 381 13.10 -4.89 7.80
CA GLY A 381 13.31 -3.84 8.80
C GLY A 381 12.97 -2.43 8.33
N ASP A 382 13.17 -1.47 9.22
CA ASP A 382 12.90 -0.05 8.95
C ASP A 382 13.70 0.46 7.75
N ARG A 383 13.07 1.29 6.92
CA ARG A 383 13.71 1.88 5.75
C ARG A 383 14.44 3.16 6.14
N PRO A 384 15.61 3.45 5.56
CA PRO A 384 16.28 4.72 5.76
C PRO A 384 15.44 5.88 5.19
N ALA A 385 15.68 7.10 5.70
CA ALA A 385 15.09 8.31 5.14
C ALA A 385 15.51 8.51 3.66
N PRO A 386 14.65 9.09 2.82
CA PRO A 386 14.99 9.36 1.43
C PRO A 386 16.15 10.37 1.34
N PRO A 387 17.09 10.17 0.41
CA PRO A 387 18.11 11.17 0.12
C PRO A 387 17.49 12.41 -0.51
N ALA A 388 18.24 13.52 -0.48
CA ALA A 388 17.80 14.77 -1.09
C ALA A 388 17.55 14.59 -2.60
N TRP A 389 16.47 15.21 -3.09
CA TRP A 389 16.11 15.23 -4.50
C TRP A 389 16.04 16.68 -5.05
N PRO A 390 16.63 16.96 -6.23
CA PRO A 390 17.55 16.07 -6.95
C PRO A 390 18.84 15.83 -6.14
N PRO A 391 19.63 14.78 -6.45
CA PRO A 391 20.91 14.54 -5.80
C PRO A 391 21.83 15.77 -5.95
N ARG A 392 22.59 16.10 -4.91
CA ARG A 392 23.45 17.30 -4.86
C ARG A 392 24.67 17.21 -5.76
#